data_AF-A0A537Z6B9-F1
#
_entry.id   AF-A0A537Z6B9-F1
#
_cell.length_a   1.000
_cell.length_b   1.000
_cell.length_c   1.000
_cell.angle_alpha   90.00
_cell.angle_beta   90.00
_cell.angle_gamma   90.00
#
_symmetry.space_group_name_H-M   'P 1'
#
loop_
_entity.id
_entity.type
_entity.pdbx_description
1 polymer ?
#
loop_
_entity_poly.entity_id
_entity_poly.type
_entity_poly.pdbx_seq_one_letter_code
_entity_poly.pdbx_strand_id
1 'polypeptide(L)'
;MPTRERAAFGVLLSFACTIAISRAINYMRERRRPFPRTRGRVRRVYNWPRPGGTRVHHFVPGIGVALAAGGTAITETDGWEQLLSIPFGIGAGLTADEIALLIDVDNPYWRSERLAIYQATAAGLGAALLAARATRRSGQLESG
;
A
#
# COMPACT_ATOMS: atom_id res chain seq x y z
N MET A 1 -21.53 7.50 5.65
CA MET A 1 -20.86 6.33 6.27
C MET A 1 -20.50 6.66 7.71
N PRO A 2 -20.66 5.71 8.66
CA PRO A 2 -20.08 5.80 10.00
C PRO A 2 -18.56 6.01 9.97
N THR A 3 -18.00 6.73 10.94
CA THR A 3 -16.56 7.06 11.02
C THR A 3 -15.66 5.83 10.90
N ARG A 4 -16.02 4.73 11.58
CA ARG A 4 -15.28 3.46 11.53
C ARG A 4 -15.28 2.80 10.15
N GLU A 5 -16.40 2.86 9.42
CA GLU A 5 -16.47 2.30 8.05
C GLU A 5 -15.61 3.12 7.07
N ARG A 6 -15.56 4.44 7.24
CA ARG A 6 -14.72 5.32 6.41
C ARG A 6 -13.23 5.15 6.70
N ALA A 7 -12.87 4.94 7.96
CA ALA A 7 -11.49 4.63 8.36
C ALA A 7 -11.06 3.26 7.82
N ALA A 8 -11.90 2.24 7.94
CA ALA A 8 -11.64 0.93 7.35
C ALA A 8 -11.47 1.00 5.82
N PHE A 9 -12.30 1.78 5.13
CA PHE A 9 -12.15 2.06 3.71
C PHE A 9 -10.80 2.74 3.40
N GLY A 10 -10.39 3.72 4.19
CA GLY A 10 -9.11 4.42 4.06
C GLY A 10 -7.91 3.49 4.20
N VAL A 11 -7.92 2.58 5.19
CA VAL A 11 -6.89 1.54 5.37
C VAL A 11 -6.80 0.66 4.13
N LEU A 12 -7.94 0.10 3.69
CA LEU A 12 -7.97 -0.86 2.59
C LEU A 12 -7.55 -0.23 1.26
N LEU A 13 -8.02 0.99 0.98
CA LEU A 13 -7.67 1.70 -0.25
C LEU A 13 -6.19 2.05 -0.31
N SER A 14 -5.66 2.66 0.77
CA SER A 14 -4.24 3.05 0.83
C SER A 14 -3.30 1.84 0.81
N PHE A 15 -3.69 0.73 1.46
CA PHE A 15 -2.98 -0.54 1.38
C PHE A 15 -2.94 -1.08 -0.05
N ALA A 16 -4.09 -1.18 -0.73
CA ALA A 16 -4.18 -1.69 -2.10
C ALA A 16 -3.36 -0.83 -3.07
N CYS A 17 -3.47 0.50 -2.96
CA CYS A 17 -2.68 1.44 -3.76
C CYS A 17 -1.18 1.27 -3.53
N THR A 18 -0.75 1.06 -2.28
CA THR A 18 0.67 0.88 -1.94
C THR A 18 1.25 -0.37 -2.61
N ILE A 19 0.54 -1.51 -2.53
CA ILE A 19 0.95 -2.75 -3.21
C ILE A 19 0.99 -2.55 -4.73
N ALA A 20 -0.06 -1.94 -5.31
CA ALA A 20 -0.13 -1.72 -6.75
C ALA A 20 1.00 -0.82 -7.26
N ILE A 21 1.32 0.26 -6.53
CA ILE A 21 2.41 1.18 -6.87
C ILE A 21 3.76 0.49 -6.73
N SER A 22 4.00 -0.25 -5.65
CA SER A 22 5.27 -0.98 -5.46
C SER A 22 5.51 -1.96 -6.62
N ARG A 23 4.49 -2.74 -6.98
CA ARG A 23 4.55 -3.68 -8.10
C ARG A 23 4.69 -2.99 -9.44
N ALA A 24 4.00 -1.88 -9.68
CA ALA A 24 4.17 -1.08 -10.89
C ALA A 24 5.61 -0.54 -11.02
N ILE A 25 6.21 -0.07 -9.93
CA ILE A 25 7.61 0.38 -9.91
C ILE A 25 8.55 -0.78 -10.22
N ASN A 26 8.35 -1.94 -9.58
CA ASN A 26 9.21 -3.10 -9.79
C ASN A 26 9.08 -3.65 -11.23
N TYR A 27 7.85 -3.77 -11.73
CA TYR A 27 7.55 -4.15 -13.11
C TYR A 27 8.16 -3.17 -14.12
N MET A 28 8.05 -1.85 -13.88
CA MET A 28 8.69 -0.84 -14.73
C MET A 28 10.20 -0.97 -14.74
N ARG A 29 10.82 -1.32 -13.59
CA ARG A 29 12.25 -1.54 -13.46
C ARG A 29 12.70 -2.76 -14.24
N GLU A 30 11.95 -3.85 -14.17
CA GLU A 30 12.26 -5.12 -14.84
C GLU A 30 11.97 -5.09 -16.35
N ARG A 31 10.91 -4.38 -16.78
CA ARG A 31 10.59 -4.17 -18.20
C ARG A 31 11.44 -3.10 -18.90
N ARG A 32 12.36 -2.40 -18.21
CA ARG A 32 13.34 -1.53 -18.87
C ARG A 32 14.37 -2.36 -19.64
N ARG A 33 14.02 -2.75 -20.88
CA ARG A 33 15.01 -2.79 -21.99
C ARG A 33 15.78 -1.46 -22.00
N PRO A 34 17.08 -1.42 -22.35
CA PRO A 34 17.90 -0.21 -22.24
C PRO A 34 17.29 0.92 -23.08
N PHE A 35 16.56 1.84 -22.44
CA PHE A 35 15.99 3.00 -23.11
C PHE A 35 17.09 4.02 -23.44
N PRO A 36 17.05 4.64 -24.63
CA PRO A 36 18.14 5.47 -25.15
C PRO A 36 18.48 6.67 -24.26
N ARG A 37 19.78 6.96 -24.26
CA ARG A 37 20.64 7.85 -23.46
C ARG A 37 20.18 9.29 -23.10
N THR A 38 18.92 9.67 -23.21
CA THR A 38 18.48 11.07 -23.10
C THR A 38 17.54 11.31 -21.92
N ARG A 39 18.10 11.40 -20.69
CA ARG A 39 17.61 12.28 -19.58
C ARG A 39 18.49 12.17 -18.32
N GLY A 40 19.60 12.91 -18.32
CA GLY A 40 20.64 12.89 -17.30
C GLY A 40 20.33 13.52 -15.93
N ARG A 41 19.14 14.11 -15.70
CA ARG A 41 18.76 14.69 -14.38
C ARG A 41 17.97 13.73 -13.50
N VAL A 42 16.94 13.08 -14.06
CA VAL A 42 16.12 12.08 -13.32
C VAL A 42 17.01 10.91 -12.88
N ARG A 43 17.93 10.48 -13.75
CA ARG A 43 18.92 9.44 -13.44
C ARG A 43 19.90 9.85 -12.32
N ARG A 44 20.18 11.14 -12.11
CA ARG A 44 21.14 11.58 -11.09
C ARG A 44 20.54 11.57 -9.68
N VAL A 45 19.25 11.90 -9.57
CA VAL A 45 18.47 11.77 -8.33
C VAL A 45 18.19 10.29 -8.03
N TYR A 46 17.90 9.49 -9.06
CA TYR A 46 17.60 8.06 -8.90
C TYR A 46 18.84 7.19 -8.60
N ASN A 47 20.01 7.60 -9.08
CA ASN A 47 21.25 6.83 -9.00
C ASN A 47 22.23 7.39 -7.95
N TRP A 48 21.69 8.05 -6.91
CA TRP A 48 22.49 8.42 -5.74
C TRP A 48 23.09 7.15 -5.13
N PRO A 49 24.41 7.08 -4.93
CA PRO A 49 25.05 5.90 -4.38
C PRO A 49 24.54 5.68 -2.95
N ARG A 50 23.67 4.68 -2.78
CA ARG A 50 23.37 4.14 -1.45
C ARG A 50 24.58 3.28 -1.05
N PRO A 51 25.29 3.62 0.03
CA PRO A 51 26.45 2.83 0.45
C PRO A 51 25.95 1.45 0.91
N GLY A 52 26.42 0.40 0.24
CA GLY A 52 26.07 -1.00 0.52
C GLY A 52 24.89 -1.49 -0.30
N GLY A 53 25.11 -2.54 -1.10
CA GLY A 53 24.07 -3.30 -1.81
C GLY A 53 23.09 -4.06 -0.90
N THR A 54 22.89 -3.57 0.32
CA THR A 54 21.87 -4.03 1.25
C THR A 54 20.59 -3.33 0.82
N ARG A 55 19.66 -4.12 0.27
CA ARG A 55 18.29 -3.70 -0.03
C ARG A 55 17.74 -3.14 1.28
N VAL A 56 17.77 -1.81 1.51
CA VAL A 56 17.09 -1.22 2.66
C VAL A 56 15.62 -1.53 2.43
N HIS A 57 15.16 -2.58 3.09
CA HIS A 57 13.88 -3.17 2.80
C HIS A 57 12.82 -2.18 3.27
N HIS A 58 11.96 -1.75 2.34
CA HIS A 58 10.91 -0.77 2.61
C HIS A 58 9.93 -1.25 3.71
N PHE A 59 10.04 -2.52 4.14
CA PHE A 59 9.37 -3.07 5.31
C PHE A 59 9.72 -2.32 6.60
N VAL A 60 10.99 -1.93 6.85
CA VAL A 60 11.37 -1.28 8.12
C VAL A 60 10.67 0.06 8.31
N PRO A 61 10.74 1.01 7.35
CA PRO A 61 9.95 2.22 7.44
C PRO A 61 8.44 1.93 7.38
N GLY A 62 7.99 0.89 6.67
CA GLY A 62 6.60 0.44 6.66
C GLY A 62 6.07 0.08 8.06
N ILE A 63 6.82 -0.73 8.81
CA ILE A 63 6.53 -1.07 10.21
C ILE A 63 6.50 0.19 11.06
N GLY A 64 7.50 1.07 10.92
CA GLY A 64 7.55 2.31 11.67
C GLY A 64 6.32 3.20 11.46
N VAL A 65 5.89 3.36 10.22
CA VAL A 65 4.68 4.14 9.88
C VAL A 65 3.41 3.48 10.42
N ALA A 66 3.27 2.15 10.28
CA ALA A 66 2.10 1.44 10.77
C ALA A 66 2.01 1.48 12.31
N LEU A 67 3.13 1.28 13.01
CA LEU A 67 3.19 1.35 14.47
C LEU A 67 2.97 2.77 14.99
N ALA A 68 3.52 3.79 14.34
CA ALA A 68 3.26 5.18 14.70
C ALA A 68 1.77 5.50 14.54
N ALA A 69 1.17 5.19 13.39
CA ALA A 69 -0.24 5.46 13.15
C ALA A 69 -1.16 4.68 14.10
N GLY A 70 -0.90 3.38 14.31
CA GLY A 70 -1.66 2.54 15.23
C GLY A 70 -1.47 2.92 16.69
N GLY A 71 -0.25 3.27 17.09
CA GLY A 71 0.06 3.75 18.43
C GLY A 71 -0.65 5.06 18.74
N THR A 72 -0.59 6.04 17.83
CA THR A 72 -1.34 7.29 17.97
C THR A 72 -2.85 7.04 18.01
N ALA A 73 -3.37 6.08 17.23
CA ALA A 73 -4.79 5.76 17.25
C ALA A 73 -5.28 5.18 18.58
N ILE A 74 -4.39 4.59 19.38
CA ILE A 74 -4.70 4.08 20.72
C ILE A 74 -4.69 5.20 21.77
N THR A 75 -3.85 6.22 21.59
CA THR A 75 -3.69 7.32 22.56
C THR A 75 -4.66 8.48 22.35
N GLU A 76 -5.18 8.64 21.14
CA GLU A 76 -6.08 9.74 20.78
C GLU A 76 -7.56 9.42 21.07
N THR A 77 -8.34 10.47 21.33
CA THR A 77 -9.82 10.39 21.44
C THR A 77 -10.49 10.64 20.08
N ASP A 78 -11.79 10.35 19.97
CA ASP A 78 -12.62 10.44 18.75
C ASP A 78 -12.22 11.51 17.72
N GLY A 79 -12.18 11.17 16.43
CA GLY A 79 -11.97 12.10 15.32
C GLY A 79 -10.72 11.85 14.48
N TRP A 80 -9.75 11.09 14.99
CA TRP A 80 -8.49 10.80 14.29
C TRP A 80 -8.53 9.55 13.40
N GLU A 81 -9.58 8.75 13.48
CA GLU A 81 -9.62 7.42 12.84
C GLU A 81 -9.44 7.52 11.33
N GLN A 82 -10.05 8.55 10.70
CA GLN A 82 -9.91 8.75 9.27
C GLN A 82 -8.49 9.17 8.89
N LEU A 83 -7.88 10.07 9.65
CA LEU A 83 -6.55 10.59 9.32
C LEU A 83 -5.49 9.50 9.47
N LEU A 84 -5.58 8.70 10.54
CA LEU A 84 -4.62 7.64 10.84
C LEU A 84 -4.82 6.39 9.98
N SER A 85 -6.01 6.21 9.39
CA SER A 85 -6.27 5.08 8.48
C SER A 85 -5.35 5.02 7.27
N ILE A 86 -4.99 6.18 6.72
CA ILE A 86 -4.15 6.28 5.50
C ILE A 86 -2.70 5.88 5.79
N PRO A 87 -1.98 6.52 6.75
CA PRO A 87 -0.61 6.11 7.05
C PRO A 87 -0.55 4.66 7.54
N PHE A 88 -1.54 4.21 8.32
CA PHE A 88 -1.62 2.81 8.74
C PHE A 88 -1.68 1.85 7.54
N GLY A 89 -2.57 2.09 6.58
CA GLY A 89 -2.69 1.26 5.37
C GLY A 89 -1.44 1.30 4.48
N ILE A 90 -0.79 2.47 4.36
CA ILE A 90 0.50 2.60 3.65
C ILE A 90 1.57 1.75 4.35
N GLY A 91 1.75 1.89 5.66
CA GLY A 91 2.75 1.15 6.42
C GLY A 91 2.54 -0.36 6.37
N ALA A 92 1.29 -0.79 6.50
CA ALA A 92 0.90 -2.18 6.34
C ALA A 92 1.18 -2.71 4.92
N GLY A 93 0.89 -1.91 3.88
CA GLY A 93 1.15 -2.27 2.49
C GLY A 93 2.64 -2.42 2.19
N LEU A 94 3.46 -1.48 2.64
CA LEU A 94 4.92 -1.54 2.50
C LEU A 94 5.52 -2.76 3.21
N THR A 95 4.98 -3.12 4.37
CA THR A 95 5.42 -4.30 5.12
C THR A 95 5.02 -5.60 4.41
N ALA A 96 3.77 -5.68 3.94
CA ALA A 96 3.23 -6.86 3.27
C ALA A 96 3.93 -7.15 1.93
N ASP A 97 4.33 -6.13 1.18
CA ASP A 97 5.00 -6.30 -0.12
C ASP A 97 6.35 -7.02 0.00
N GLU A 98 7.11 -6.76 1.07
CA GLU A 98 8.38 -7.45 1.30
C GLU A 98 8.17 -8.86 1.88
N ILE A 99 7.15 -9.09 2.70
CA ILE A 99 6.79 -10.44 3.18
C ILE A 99 6.45 -11.35 1.98
N ALA A 100 5.77 -10.83 0.97
CA ALA A 100 5.50 -11.57 -0.27
C ALA A 100 6.79 -11.99 -1.00
N LEU A 101 7.90 -11.25 -0.85
CA LEU A 101 9.22 -11.60 -1.39
C LEU A 101 10.02 -12.52 -0.43
N LEU A 102 9.88 -12.36 0.88
CA LEU A 102 10.60 -13.13 1.91
C LEU A 102 10.03 -14.53 2.12
N ILE A 103 8.74 -14.75 1.88
CA ILE A 103 8.13 -16.10 1.87
C ILE A 103 8.60 -16.89 0.62
N ASP A 104 9.14 -16.20 -0.39
CA ASP A 104 9.47 -16.75 -1.69
C ASP A 104 10.95 -17.09 -1.86
N VAL A 105 11.65 -17.43 -0.77
CA VAL A 105 13.10 -17.75 -0.77
C VAL A 105 13.46 -18.88 -1.74
N ASP A 106 12.50 -19.72 -2.15
CA ASP A 106 12.72 -20.88 -3.04
C ASP A 106 11.83 -20.94 -4.31
N ASN A 107 11.14 -19.88 -4.73
CA ASN A 107 10.29 -19.95 -5.96
C ASN A 107 10.58 -18.84 -6.98
N PRO A 108 10.54 -19.14 -8.30
CA PRO A 108 10.62 -18.14 -9.35
C PRO A 108 9.58 -17.03 -9.17
N TYR A 109 10.06 -15.77 -9.16
CA TYR A 109 9.39 -14.45 -9.27
C TYR A 109 7.84 -14.41 -9.34
N TRP A 110 7.23 -15.26 -10.16
CA TRP A 110 5.79 -15.45 -10.35
C TRP A 110 4.97 -15.72 -9.06
N ARG A 111 5.51 -16.36 -8.03
CA ARG A 111 4.73 -16.70 -6.83
C ARG A 111 4.56 -15.51 -5.88
N SER A 112 5.62 -14.72 -5.66
CA SER A 112 5.54 -13.43 -4.94
C SER A 112 4.56 -12.45 -5.61
N GLU A 113 4.52 -12.42 -6.94
CA GLU A 113 3.61 -11.55 -7.70
C GLU A 113 2.14 -11.95 -7.48
N ARG A 114 1.84 -13.26 -7.43
CA ARG A 114 0.48 -13.75 -7.12
C ARG A 114 0.02 -13.33 -5.73
N LEU A 115 0.88 -13.46 -4.71
CA LEU A 115 0.55 -13.06 -3.34
C LEU A 115 0.24 -11.57 -3.24
N ALA A 116 1.06 -10.73 -3.86
CA ALA A 116 0.81 -9.28 -3.91
C ALA A 116 -0.50 -8.95 -4.63
N ILE A 117 -0.79 -9.62 -5.75
CA ILE A 117 -2.07 -9.46 -6.48
C ILE A 117 -3.25 -9.89 -5.60
N TYR A 118 -3.15 -11.01 -4.88
CA TYR A 118 -4.21 -11.45 -3.97
C TYR A 118 -4.44 -10.47 -2.83
N GLN A 119 -3.37 -9.94 -2.22
CA GLN A 119 -3.45 -8.92 -1.18
C GLN A 119 -4.13 -7.64 -1.70
N ALA A 120 -3.68 -7.12 -2.84
CA ALA A 120 -4.26 -5.92 -3.45
C ALA A 120 -5.72 -6.13 -3.87
N THR A 121 -6.04 -7.29 -4.43
CA THR A 121 -7.41 -7.63 -4.87
C THR A 121 -8.33 -7.78 -3.66
N ALA A 122 -7.92 -8.49 -2.62
CA ALA A 122 -8.72 -8.65 -1.40
C ALA A 122 -8.99 -7.29 -0.74
N ALA A 123 -7.96 -6.44 -0.62
CA ALA A 123 -8.12 -5.10 -0.07
C ALA A 123 -9.01 -4.21 -0.94
N GLY A 124 -8.83 -4.25 -2.27
CA GLY A 124 -9.65 -3.51 -3.23
C GLY A 124 -11.13 -3.94 -3.20
N LEU A 125 -11.40 -5.24 -3.12
CA LEU A 125 -12.76 -5.78 -2.98
C LEU A 125 -13.40 -5.34 -1.67
N GLY A 126 -12.66 -5.40 -0.55
CA GLY A 126 -13.14 -4.88 0.73
C GLY A 126 -13.50 -3.40 0.68
N ALA A 127 -12.64 -2.58 0.06
CA ALA A 127 -12.90 -1.15 -0.14
C ALA A 127 -14.14 -0.92 -1.02
N ALA A 128 -14.28 -1.65 -2.13
CA ALA A 128 -15.43 -1.56 -3.03
C ALA A 128 -16.74 -1.97 -2.33
N LEU A 129 -16.72 -3.01 -1.49
CA LEU A 129 -17.87 -3.44 -0.70
C LEU A 129 -18.32 -2.37 0.29
N LEU A 130 -17.37 -1.73 0.99
CA LEU A 130 -17.68 -0.62 1.89
C LEU A 130 -18.28 0.56 1.12
N ALA A 131 -17.71 0.92 -0.03
CA ALA A 131 -18.24 1.97 -0.89
C ALA A 131 -19.66 1.66 -1.40
N ALA A 132 -19.92 0.44 -1.86
CA ALA A 132 -21.25 0.00 -2.30
C ALA A 132 -22.26 0.00 -1.15
N ARG A 133 -21.85 -0.35 0.07
CA ARG A 133 -22.70 -0.26 1.25
C ARG A 133 -23.06 1.19 1.59
N ALA A 134 -22.15 2.13 1.35
CA ALA A 134 -22.41 3.55 1.57
C ALA A 134 -23.47 4.10 0.61
N THR A 135 -23.35 3.79 -0.68
CA THR A 135 -24.26 4.27 -1.72
C THR A 135 -25.66 3.69 -1.57
N ARG A 136 -25.77 2.41 -1.17
CA ARG A 136 -27.08 1.81 -0.84
C ARG A 136 -27.75 2.50 0.35
N ARG A 137 -26.98 2.89 1.37
CA ARG A 137 -27.50 3.56 2.56
C ARG A 137 -27.99 4.97 2.26
N SER A 138 -27.28 5.73 1.41
CA SER A 138 -27.74 7.06 1.01
C SER A 138 -29.07 7.00 0.25
N GLY A 139 -29.23 6.04 -0.67
CA GLY A 139 -30.49 5.87 -1.41
C GLY A 139 -31.70 5.50 -0.55
N GLN A 140 -31.51 4.83 0.60
CA GLN A 140 -32.59 4.52 1.54
C GLN A 140 -33.08 5.74 2.34
N LEU A 141 -32.20 6.74 2.57
CA LEU A 141 -32.55 7.96 3.30
C LEU A 141 -33.29 8.97 2.42
N GLU A 142 -33.12 8.90 1.10
CA GLU A 142 -33.81 9.78 0.14
C GLU A 142 -35.20 9.27 -0.24
N SER A 143 -35.52 8.01 0.08
CA SER A 143 -36.78 7.33 -0.30
C SER A 143 -37.81 7.21 0.82
N GLY A 144 -37.54 7.72 2.03
CA GLY A 144 -38.42 7.65 3.20
C GLY A 144 -38.67 9.02 3.80
#